data_AF-A0A5S5CMP6-F1
#
_entry.id   AF-A0A5S5CMP6-F1
#
_cell.length_a   1.000
_cell.length_b   1.000
_cell.length_c   1.000
_cell.angle_alpha   90.00
_cell.angle_beta   90.00
_cell.angle_gamma   90.00
#
_symmetry.space_group_name_H-M   'P 1'
#
loop_
_entity.id
_entity.type
_entity.pdbx_description
1 polymer ?
#
loop_
_entity_poly.entity_id
_entity_poly.type
_entity_poly.pdbx_seq_one_letter_code
_entity_poly.pdbx_strand_id
1 'polypeptide(L)'
;MTGIGPTSQRPPLPDDAAAPQQEPPPAASAVERANRMSAANMIRSLLPLIVICLLVVGWQAFLRNPEDPVLEIDPTNTLRLADARAGYGLLVPEDLDEGYRPTSARTDAGNAAEGEPVTLQIGYLTPSGAYAGFVVSDDPEAEALTAVLGTPDADGDPVEIDGEQWLRSTTARGETALSRTEEGVTLLVSGSADEDELRTVAGAVEPYEG
;
A
#
# COMPACT_ATOMS: atom_id res chain seq x y z
N MET A 1 -88.65 -29.40 -69.18
CA MET A 1 -89.20 -28.04 -69.31
C MET A 1 -89.75 -27.62 -67.95
N THR A 2 -89.61 -26.33 -67.63
CA THR A 2 -90.03 -25.58 -66.41
C THR A 2 -89.39 -26.04 -65.10
N GLY A 3 -88.46 -25.33 -64.45
CA GLY A 3 -88.05 -23.93 -64.55
C GLY A 3 -88.20 -23.28 -63.18
N ILE A 4 -87.12 -23.15 -62.39
CA ILE A 4 -87.12 -22.32 -61.19
C ILE A 4 -85.71 -21.78 -60.91
N GLY A 5 -85.62 -20.46 -60.87
CA GLY A 5 -84.55 -19.63 -60.30
C GLY A 5 -84.96 -18.15 -60.45
N PRO A 6 -84.27 -17.18 -59.84
CA PRO A 6 -83.90 -17.05 -58.41
C PRO A 6 -84.34 -15.67 -57.83
N THR A 7 -84.54 -15.51 -56.51
CA THR A 7 -84.50 -14.17 -55.85
C THR A 7 -84.29 -14.21 -54.33
N SER A 8 -83.24 -13.47 -53.92
CA SER A 8 -83.14 -12.57 -52.76
C SER A 8 -82.86 -13.06 -51.32
N GLN A 9 -82.04 -12.23 -50.67
CA GLN A 9 -81.24 -12.40 -49.45
C GLN A 9 -81.85 -11.66 -48.22
N ARG A 10 -81.63 -12.20 -47.00
CA ARG A 10 -81.47 -11.59 -45.61
C ARG A 10 -82.60 -10.68 -45.03
N PRO A 11 -82.99 -10.57 -43.70
CA PRO A 11 -82.24 -10.54 -42.37
C PRO A 11 -83.02 -11.20 -41.16
N PRO A 12 -82.77 -10.96 -39.83
CA PRO A 12 -81.61 -10.50 -39.00
C PRO A 12 -81.18 -11.49 -37.87
N LEU A 13 -80.02 -11.26 -37.21
CA LEU A 13 -79.69 -11.76 -35.84
C LEU A 13 -80.38 -10.85 -34.79
N PRO A 14 -80.73 -11.30 -33.56
CA PRO A 14 -79.80 -11.46 -32.39
C PRO A 14 -80.15 -12.69 -31.50
N ASP A 15 -79.42 -13.17 -30.49
CA ASP A 15 -78.19 -12.79 -29.79
C ASP A 15 -77.57 -14.08 -29.22
N ASP A 16 -76.25 -14.21 -29.36
CA ASP A 16 -75.44 -15.28 -28.79
C ASP A 16 -75.46 -15.23 -27.25
N ALA A 17 -75.58 -16.41 -26.65
CA ALA A 17 -75.38 -16.60 -25.22
C ALA A 17 -74.00 -16.10 -24.81
N ALA A 18 -73.98 -15.14 -23.88
CA ALA A 18 -72.77 -14.58 -23.29
C ALA A 18 -71.97 -15.67 -22.56
N ALA A 19 -70.93 -16.19 -23.23
CA ALA A 19 -69.81 -16.84 -22.55
C ALA A 19 -69.02 -15.75 -21.79
N PRO A 20 -68.54 -16.01 -20.56
CA PRO A 20 -67.68 -15.07 -19.86
C PRO A 20 -66.40 -14.87 -20.69
N GLN A 21 -66.23 -13.66 -21.21
CA GLN A 21 -65.00 -13.25 -21.88
C GLN A 21 -63.88 -13.25 -20.85
N GLN A 22 -62.93 -14.20 -20.96
CA GLN A 22 -61.64 -14.07 -20.30
C GLN A 22 -60.94 -12.86 -20.93
N GLU A 23 -60.85 -11.76 -20.20
CA GLU A 23 -60.03 -10.62 -20.58
C GLU A 23 -58.59 -11.13 -20.82
N PRO A 24 -57.99 -10.85 -21.99
CA PRO A 24 -56.57 -11.15 -22.18
C PRO A 24 -55.77 -10.38 -21.12
N PRO A 25 -54.71 -10.97 -20.55
CA PRO A 25 -53.88 -10.26 -19.58
C PRO A 25 -53.42 -8.93 -20.20
N PRO A 26 -53.41 -7.83 -19.44
CA PRO A 26 -53.08 -6.51 -19.98
C PRO A 26 -51.71 -6.57 -20.65
N ALA A 27 -51.65 -6.15 -21.91
CA ALA A 27 -50.39 -6.05 -22.63
C ALA A 27 -49.48 -5.10 -21.87
N ALA A 28 -48.29 -5.57 -21.48
CA ALA A 28 -47.30 -4.76 -20.78
C ALA A 28 -47.17 -3.39 -21.46
N SER A 29 -47.28 -2.34 -20.66
CA SER A 29 -47.35 -0.97 -21.13
C SER A 29 -46.15 -0.68 -22.05
N ALA A 30 -46.33 0.16 -23.07
CA ALA A 30 -45.23 0.55 -23.95
C ALA A 30 -44.03 1.08 -23.14
N VAL A 31 -44.32 1.70 -21.99
CA VAL A 31 -43.36 2.16 -20.99
C VAL A 31 -42.62 0.99 -20.32
N GLU A 32 -43.28 -0.07 -19.83
CA GLU A 32 -42.57 -1.23 -19.25
C GLU A 32 -41.70 -1.99 -20.26
N ARG A 33 -42.16 -2.12 -21.51
CA ARG A 33 -41.32 -2.70 -22.58
C ARG A 33 -40.14 -1.80 -22.93
N ALA A 34 -40.36 -0.49 -23.05
CA ALA A 34 -39.29 0.47 -23.29
C ALA A 34 -38.30 0.53 -22.11
N ASN A 35 -38.77 0.43 -20.87
CA ASN A 35 -37.94 0.46 -19.67
C ASN A 35 -37.18 -0.85 -19.47
N ARG A 36 -37.78 -2.00 -19.82
CA ARG A 36 -37.07 -3.30 -19.85
C ARG A 36 -36.06 -3.37 -20.99
N MET A 37 -36.36 -2.80 -22.16
CA MET A 37 -35.40 -2.65 -23.24
C MET A 37 -34.29 -1.67 -22.88
N SER A 38 -34.61 -0.58 -22.19
CA SER A 38 -33.64 0.41 -21.70
C SER A 38 -32.76 -0.18 -20.61
N ALA A 39 -33.32 -0.79 -19.57
CA ALA A 39 -32.55 -1.45 -18.51
C ALA A 39 -31.72 -2.63 -19.04
N ALA A 40 -32.27 -3.48 -19.91
CA ALA A 40 -31.51 -4.57 -20.50
C ALA A 40 -30.43 -4.08 -21.47
N ASN A 41 -30.64 -2.96 -22.17
CA ASN A 41 -29.62 -2.34 -23.02
C ASN A 41 -28.57 -1.59 -22.21
N MET A 42 -28.96 -0.93 -21.12
CA MET A 42 -28.05 -0.27 -20.17
C MET A 42 -27.18 -1.30 -19.46
N ILE A 43 -27.74 -2.44 -19.04
CA ILE A 43 -26.96 -3.54 -18.48
C ILE A 43 -26.04 -4.13 -19.55
N ARG A 44 -26.51 -4.32 -20.79
CA ARG A 44 -25.66 -4.79 -21.89
C ARG A 44 -24.55 -3.82 -22.28
N SER A 45 -24.74 -2.52 -22.14
CA SER A 45 -23.71 -1.52 -22.44
C SER A 45 -22.76 -1.28 -21.25
N LEU A 46 -23.25 -1.45 -20.02
CA LEU A 46 -22.47 -1.29 -18.79
C LEU A 46 -21.64 -2.55 -18.46
N LEU A 47 -22.16 -3.74 -18.74
CA LEU A 47 -21.50 -5.01 -18.41
C LEU A 47 -20.10 -5.15 -19.04
N PRO A 48 -19.87 -4.81 -20.33
CA PRO A 48 -18.54 -4.79 -20.92
C PRO A 48 -17.58 -3.83 -20.20
N LEU A 49 -18.07 -2.64 -19.82
CA LEU A 49 -17.27 -1.65 -19.09
C LEU A 49 -16.89 -2.16 -17.70
N ILE A 50 -17.84 -2.75 -16.97
CA ILE A 50 -17.57 -3.36 -15.66
C ILE A 50 -16.55 -4.49 -15.80
N VAL A 51 -16.71 -5.35 -16.80
CA VAL A 51 -15.75 -6.44 -17.05
C VAL A 51 -14.37 -5.87 -17.36
N ILE A 52 -14.25 -4.84 -18.19
CA ILE A 52 -12.97 -4.17 -18.46
C ILE A 52 -12.39 -3.56 -17.17
N CYS A 53 -13.20 -2.88 -16.36
CA CYS A 53 -12.74 -2.35 -15.07
C CYS A 53 -12.28 -3.46 -14.12
N LEU A 54 -13.00 -4.57 -14.03
CA LEU A 54 -12.61 -5.73 -13.21
C LEU A 54 -11.37 -6.42 -13.76
N LEU A 55 -11.19 -6.47 -15.08
CA LEU A 55 -9.96 -6.96 -15.71
C LEU A 55 -8.80 -6.02 -15.44
N VAL A 56 -8.98 -4.70 -15.50
CA VAL A 56 -7.93 -3.73 -15.18
C VAL A 56 -7.57 -3.77 -13.70
N VAL A 57 -8.57 -3.81 -12.80
CA VAL A 57 -8.33 -3.92 -11.35
C VAL A 57 -7.72 -5.26 -11.01
N GLY A 58 -8.21 -6.36 -11.59
CA GLY A 58 -7.67 -7.71 -11.43
C GLY A 58 -6.26 -7.83 -12.00
N TRP A 59 -5.98 -7.22 -13.16
CA TRP A 59 -4.64 -7.14 -13.75
C TRP A 59 -3.72 -6.28 -12.91
N GLN A 60 -4.17 -5.13 -12.41
CA GLN A 60 -3.40 -4.32 -11.47
C GLN A 60 -3.15 -5.05 -10.15
N ALA A 61 -4.12 -5.83 -9.64
CA ALA A 61 -3.94 -6.66 -8.47
C ALA A 61 -3.00 -7.85 -8.75
N PHE A 62 -3.02 -8.40 -9.95
CA PHE A 62 -2.14 -9.48 -10.40
C PHE A 62 -0.71 -9.00 -10.66
N LEU A 63 -0.53 -7.77 -11.17
CA LEU A 63 0.78 -7.11 -11.27
C LEU A 63 1.30 -6.70 -9.88
N ARG A 64 0.39 -6.36 -8.95
CA ARG A 64 0.69 -6.28 -7.52
C ARG A 64 0.73 -7.69 -6.90
N ASN A 65 1.43 -8.62 -7.55
CA ASN A 65 1.70 -9.91 -6.96
C ASN A 65 2.43 -9.65 -5.62
N PRO A 66 1.91 -10.12 -4.47
CA PRO A 66 2.49 -9.87 -3.16
C PRO A 66 3.73 -10.74 -2.87
N GLU A 67 4.21 -11.52 -3.85
CA GLU A 67 5.44 -12.29 -3.77
C GLU A 67 6.64 -11.32 -3.97
N ASP A 68 6.92 -10.55 -2.93
CA ASP A 68 8.17 -9.81 -2.67
C ASP A 68 8.74 -8.94 -3.82
N PRO A 69 8.12 -7.78 -4.15
CA PRO A 69 8.74 -6.77 -5.01
C PRO A 69 9.71 -5.87 -4.24
N VAL A 70 10.21 -6.30 -3.09
CA VAL A 70 11.22 -5.53 -2.36
C VAL A 70 12.56 -5.82 -2.99
N LEU A 71 13.04 -4.86 -3.79
CA LEU A 71 14.36 -4.91 -4.38
C LEU A 71 15.38 -4.78 -3.24
N GLU A 72 15.92 -5.92 -2.85
CA GLU A 72 17.09 -5.95 -1.98
C GLU A 72 18.24 -5.24 -2.69
N ILE A 73 18.91 -4.37 -1.94
CA ILE A 73 20.05 -3.61 -2.43
C ILE A 73 21.30 -4.00 -1.65
N ASP A 74 22.46 -3.83 -2.28
CA ASP A 74 23.75 -3.93 -1.59
C ASP A 74 24.14 -2.55 -1.03
N PRO A 75 24.17 -2.36 0.32
CA PRO A 75 24.53 -1.08 0.93
C PRO A 75 26.05 -0.81 0.93
N THR A 76 26.90 -1.77 0.56
CA THR A 76 28.37 -1.73 0.75
C THR A 76 29.02 -0.46 0.22
N ASN A 77 28.64 0.01 -0.97
CA ASN A 77 29.23 1.23 -1.53
C ASN A 77 28.83 2.50 -0.77
N THR A 78 27.60 2.54 -0.24
CA THR A 78 27.10 3.63 0.59
C THR A 78 27.82 3.64 1.93
N LEU A 79 27.98 2.47 2.55
CA LEU A 79 28.70 2.29 3.81
C LEU A 79 30.15 2.76 3.69
N ARG A 80 30.88 2.25 2.68
CA ARG A 80 32.26 2.66 2.43
C ARG A 80 32.42 4.14 2.16
N LEU A 81 31.45 4.77 1.50
CA LEU A 81 31.49 6.21 1.25
C LEU A 81 31.26 7.01 2.52
N ALA A 82 30.32 6.58 3.37
CA ALA A 82 30.06 7.19 4.66
C ALA A 82 31.27 7.05 5.58
N ASP A 83 31.82 5.85 5.73
CA ASP A 83 33.01 5.57 6.55
C ASP A 83 34.22 6.41 6.13
N ALA A 84 34.47 6.51 4.82
CA ALA A 84 35.61 7.28 4.31
C ALA A 84 35.50 8.80 4.52
N ARG A 85 34.31 9.33 4.86
CA ARG A 85 34.07 10.78 5.02
C ARG A 85 33.59 11.20 6.39
N ALA A 86 33.01 10.28 7.15
CA ALA A 86 32.57 10.53 8.50
C ALA A 86 33.76 10.95 9.37
N GLY A 87 33.54 11.96 10.22
CA GLY A 87 34.52 12.37 11.23
C GLY A 87 34.53 11.47 12.47
N TYR A 88 33.75 10.38 12.46
CA TYR A 88 33.48 9.50 13.58
C TYR A 88 33.60 8.02 13.17
N GLY A 89 33.77 7.13 14.15
CA GLY A 89 33.74 5.68 13.91
C GLY A 89 32.35 5.25 13.48
N LEU A 90 32.22 4.75 12.25
CA LEU A 90 30.91 4.40 11.70
C LEU A 90 30.36 3.17 12.42
N LEU A 91 29.18 3.33 13.05
CA LEU A 91 28.43 2.25 13.68
C LEU A 91 27.24 1.89 12.77
N VAL A 92 27.06 0.61 12.45
CA VAL A 92 25.97 0.14 11.58
C VAL A 92 25.43 -1.21 12.05
N PRO A 93 24.16 -1.54 11.76
CA PRO A 93 23.64 -2.87 12.00
C PRO A 93 24.36 -3.91 11.13
N GLU A 94 25.04 -4.86 11.75
CA GLU A 94 25.71 -6.01 11.12
C GLU A 94 25.12 -7.33 11.65
N ASP A 95 25.44 -8.47 11.01
CA ASP A 95 25.02 -9.81 11.47
C ASP A 95 23.51 -10.01 11.73
N LEU A 96 22.65 -9.23 11.07
CA LEU A 96 21.21 -9.44 11.09
C LEU A 96 20.81 -10.75 10.40
N ASP A 97 19.78 -11.41 10.92
CA ASP A 97 19.20 -12.60 10.28
C ASP A 97 18.79 -12.33 8.83
N GLU A 98 18.82 -13.36 7.97
CA GLU A 98 18.46 -13.28 6.54
C GLU A 98 17.05 -12.69 6.26
N GLY A 99 16.19 -12.64 7.28
CA GLY A 99 14.87 -12.02 7.20
C GLY A 99 14.89 -10.49 7.19
N TYR A 100 15.98 -9.84 7.58
CA TYR A 100 16.18 -8.40 7.54
C TYR A 100 16.83 -7.99 6.22
N ARG A 101 16.01 -7.63 5.24
CA ARG A 101 16.50 -7.32 3.89
C ARG A 101 16.76 -5.82 3.73
N PRO A 102 17.97 -5.37 3.39
CA PRO A 102 18.24 -3.97 3.09
C PRO A 102 17.51 -3.54 1.80
N THR A 103 16.66 -2.53 1.92
CA THR A 103 15.79 -2.02 0.84
C THR A 103 16.20 -0.63 0.35
N SER A 104 16.95 0.10 1.17
CA SER A 104 17.47 1.42 0.83
C SER A 104 18.71 1.73 1.66
N ALA A 105 19.65 2.46 1.07
CA ALA A 105 20.86 2.94 1.71
C ALA A 105 21.20 4.29 1.09
N ARG A 106 21.33 5.32 1.93
CA ARG A 106 21.60 6.69 1.50
C ARG A 106 22.59 7.34 2.43
N THR A 107 23.45 8.17 1.87
CA THR A 107 24.35 9.03 2.63
C THR A 107 24.46 10.39 1.97
N ASP A 108 24.61 11.44 2.76
CA ASP A 108 24.94 12.79 2.31
C ASP A 108 26.45 12.97 2.06
N ALA A 109 27.29 12.01 2.48
CA ALA A 109 28.73 12.03 2.33
C ALA A 109 29.16 12.37 0.90
N GLY A 110 28.40 11.95 -0.12
CA GLY A 110 28.63 12.29 -1.53
C GLY A 110 28.73 13.79 -1.83
N ASN A 111 28.02 14.62 -1.06
CA ASN A 111 27.94 16.07 -1.20
C ASN A 111 28.66 16.84 -0.08
N ALA A 112 29.00 16.16 1.03
CA ALA A 112 29.74 16.75 2.14
C ALA A 112 31.18 17.11 1.73
N ALA A 113 31.60 18.33 2.04
CA ALA A 113 32.98 18.77 2.00
C ALA A 113 33.77 18.19 3.18
N GLU A 114 35.08 18.35 3.13
CA GLU A 114 35.98 17.83 4.16
C GLU A 114 35.67 18.46 5.54
N GLY A 115 35.28 17.63 6.51
CA GLY A 115 34.90 18.06 7.85
C GLY A 115 33.45 18.54 8.00
N GLU A 116 32.63 18.45 6.96
CA GLU A 116 31.17 18.55 7.10
C GLU A 116 30.60 17.26 7.72
N PRO A 117 29.51 17.35 8.49
CA PRO A 117 28.91 16.18 9.10
C PRO A 117 28.37 15.21 8.05
N VAL A 118 28.28 13.94 8.44
CA VAL A 118 27.85 12.85 7.58
C VAL A 118 26.70 12.11 8.23
N THR A 119 25.59 12.05 7.49
CA THR A 119 24.43 11.21 7.78
C THR A 119 24.46 9.96 6.90
N LEU A 120 24.24 8.79 7.51
CA LEU A 120 23.95 7.54 6.84
C LEU A 120 22.57 7.04 7.26
N GLN A 121 21.80 6.54 6.29
CA GLN A 121 20.48 5.96 6.50
C GLN A 121 20.40 4.61 5.80
N ILE A 122 19.89 3.61 6.49
CA ILE A 122 19.64 2.27 5.94
C ILE A 122 18.21 1.87 6.29
N GLY A 123 17.44 1.45 5.29
CA GLY A 123 16.08 0.95 5.48
C GLY A 123 16.03 -0.55 5.27
N TYR A 124 15.52 -1.29 6.25
CA TYR A 124 15.33 -2.73 6.22
C TYR A 124 13.85 -3.09 6.12
N LEU A 125 13.57 -4.18 5.42
CA LEU A 125 12.32 -4.92 5.53
C LEU A 125 12.54 -6.04 6.54
N THR A 126 11.73 -6.07 7.60
CA THR A 126 11.83 -7.05 8.67
C THR A 126 11.21 -8.40 8.28
N PRO A 127 11.45 -9.47 9.05
CA PRO A 127 10.84 -10.78 8.82
C PRO A 127 9.30 -10.74 8.80
N SER A 128 8.68 -9.85 9.58
CA SER A 128 7.23 -9.62 9.57
C SER A 128 6.72 -8.88 8.33
N GLY A 129 7.61 -8.36 7.49
CA GLY A 129 7.28 -7.54 6.32
C GLY A 129 7.03 -6.07 6.64
N ALA A 130 7.49 -5.58 7.79
CA ALA A 130 7.40 -4.19 8.20
C ALA A 130 8.72 -3.43 7.97
N TYR A 131 8.68 -2.10 8.05
CA TYR A 131 9.85 -1.26 7.82
C TYR A 131 10.61 -0.99 9.13
N ALA A 132 11.93 -1.19 9.11
CA ALA A 132 12.85 -0.76 10.15
C ALA A 132 13.94 0.13 9.52
N GLY A 133 13.96 1.41 9.88
CA GLY A 133 14.97 2.37 9.45
C GLY A 133 16.04 2.56 10.51
N PHE A 134 17.30 2.52 10.10
CA PHE A 134 18.48 2.90 10.88
C PHE A 134 19.05 4.21 10.34
N VAL A 135 19.44 5.11 11.24
CA VAL A 135 20.09 6.38 10.93
C VAL A 135 21.27 6.56 11.89
N VAL A 136 22.40 7.01 11.36
CA VAL A 136 23.56 7.46 12.14
C VAL A 136 24.02 8.81 11.59
N SER A 137 24.29 9.78 12.47
CA SER A 137 24.72 11.14 12.10
C SER A 137 25.46 11.82 13.24
N ASP A 138 26.51 12.59 12.92
CA ASP A 138 27.16 13.56 13.81
C ASP A 138 26.56 14.98 13.68
N ASP A 139 25.58 15.17 12.79
CA ASP A 139 24.74 16.38 12.75
C ASP A 139 23.45 16.18 13.59
N PRO A 140 23.31 16.86 14.74
CA PRO A 140 22.08 16.83 15.54
C PRO A 140 20.88 17.46 14.83
N GLU A 141 21.12 18.31 13.83
CA GLU A 141 20.07 18.96 13.03
C GLU A 141 19.74 18.19 11.75
N ALA A 142 20.35 17.00 11.54
CA ALA A 142 20.09 16.16 10.39
C ALA A 142 18.57 15.92 10.21
N GLU A 143 18.07 16.14 9.00
CA GLU A 143 16.63 16.01 8.69
C GLU A 143 16.09 14.64 9.09
N ALA A 144 16.87 13.58 8.90
CA ALA A 144 16.48 12.21 9.24
C ALA A 144 16.30 11.98 10.74
N LEU A 145 17.09 12.65 11.58
CA LEU A 145 16.93 12.59 13.03
C LEU A 145 15.78 13.47 13.48
N THR A 146 15.76 14.72 13.00
CA THR A 146 14.77 15.72 13.44
C THR A 146 13.35 15.39 12.99
N ALA A 147 13.18 14.70 11.86
CA ALA A 147 11.88 14.20 11.42
C ALA A 147 11.26 13.15 12.35
N VAL A 148 12.09 12.42 13.11
CA VAL A 148 11.65 11.30 13.97
C VAL A 148 11.64 11.70 15.44
N LEU A 149 12.74 12.28 15.92
CA LEU A 149 12.94 12.66 17.31
C LEU A 149 12.44 14.09 17.60
N GLY A 150 12.26 14.93 16.58
CA GLY A 150 12.11 16.37 16.79
C GLY A 150 13.46 17.00 17.13
N THR A 151 13.61 17.62 18.30
CA THR A 151 14.93 17.99 18.82
C THR A 151 15.62 16.75 19.39
N PRO A 152 16.91 16.50 19.12
CA PRO A 152 17.62 15.28 19.53
C PRO A 152 17.63 15.01 21.04
N ASP A 153 17.40 16.03 21.87
CA ASP A 153 17.18 15.91 23.33
C ASP A 153 15.75 15.43 23.69
N ALA A 154 15.10 14.65 22.83
CA ALA A 154 13.74 14.17 23.06
C ALA A 154 13.68 13.24 24.27
N ASP A 155 12.87 13.61 25.27
CA ASP A 155 12.63 12.79 26.46
C ASP A 155 12.12 11.39 26.05
N GLY A 156 12.93 10.38 26.34
CA GLY A 156 12.61 8.96 26.10
C GLY A 156 12.81 8.12 27.37
N ASP A 157 12.13 6.99 27.43
CA ASP A 157 12.30 6.03 28.52
C ASP A 157 13.58 5.21 28.30
N PRO A 158 14.49 5.12 29.27
CA PRO A 158 15.72 4.34 29.12
C PRO A 158 15.40 2.84 28.98
N VAL A 159 16.02 2.20 28.00
CA VAL A 159 15.94 0.76 27.74
C VAL A 159 17.34 0.21 27.46
N GLU A 160 17.62 -1.00 27.91
CA GLU A 160 18.88 -1.71 27.64
C GLU A 160 18.68 -2.65 26.45
N ILE A 161 19.57 -2.58 25.45
CA ILE A 161 19.56 -3.42 24.25
C ILE A 161 21.01 -3.82 23.99
N ASP A 162 21.27 -5.13 23.99
CA ASP A 162 22.60 -5.72 23.82
C ASP A 162 23.72 -5.12 24.70
N GLY A 163 23.38 -4.77 25.94
CA GLY A 163 24.33 -4.15 26.88
C GLY A 163 24.54 -2.64 26.68
N GLU A 164 23.85 -2.04 25.72
CA GLU A 164 23.91 -0.61 25.42
C GLU A 164 22.64 0.11 25.87
N GLN A 165 22.80 1.35 26.33
CA GLN A 165 21.68 2.16 26.81
C GLN A 165 21.06 2.95 25.66
N TRP A 166 19.81 2.63 25.35
CA TRP A 166 18.98 3.32 24.37
C TRP A 166 17.86 4.10 25.06
N LEU A 167 17.31 5.09 24.37
CA LEU A 167 16.12 5.82 24.75
C LEU A 167 14.97 5.40 23.84
N ARG A 168 13.91 4.86 24.43
CA ARG A 168 12.67 4.56 23.75
C ARG A 168 11.78 5.80 23.74
N SER A 169 11.37 6.21 22.55
CA SER A 169 10.39 7.27 22.34
C SER A 169 9.32 6.84 21.36
N THR A 170 8.33 7.72 21.12
CA THR A 170 7.27 7.51 20.14
C THR A 170 7.30 8.67 19.15
N THR A 171 7.34 8.35 17.86
CA THR A 171 7.37 9.36 16.79
C THR A 171 6.06 10.12 16.71
N ALA A 172 6.05 11.24 15.98
CA ALA A 172 4.83 11.98 15.69
C ALA A 172 3.75 11.14 14.96
N ARG A 173 4.13 10.01 14.35
CA ARG A 173 3.22 9.07 13.67
C ARG A 173 2.71 7.96 14.58
N GLY A 174 3.13 7.92 15.85
CA GLY A 174 2.77 6.85 16.78
C GLY A 174 3.60 5.57 16.63
N GLU A 175 4.73 5.65 15.93
CA GLU A 175 5.67 4.55 15.73
C GLU A 175 6.70 4.52 16.86
N THR A 176 7.30 3.37 17.15
CA THR A 176 8.42 3.29 18.11
C THR A 176 9.69 3.87 17.50
N ALA A 177 10.44 4.62 18.30
CA ALA A 177 11.80 5.05 17.99
C ALA A 177 12.73 4.69 19.15
N LEU A 178 13.92 4.22 18.80
CA LEU A 178 15.02 3.91 19.71
C LEU A 178 16.18 4.80 19.32
N SER A 179 16.60 5.70 20.20
CA SER A 179 17.75 6.58 19.96
C SER A 179 18.86 6.34 20.96
N ARG A 180 20.09 6.58 20.53
CA ARG A 180 21.27 6.54 21.39
C ARG A 180 22.25 7.58 20.89
N THR A 181 22.89 8.29 21.80
CA THR A 181 23.91 9.27 21.44
C THR A 181 25.22 8.92 22.16
N GLU A 182 26.29 8.78 21.39
CA GLU A 182 27.62 8.47 21.87
C GLU A 182 28.65 9.35 21.15
N GLU A 183 29.58 9.96 21.90
CA GLU A 183 30.66 10.80 21.34
C GLU A 183 30.22 11.91 20.37
N GLY A 184 28.97 12.38 20.47
CA GLY A 184 28.41 13.40 19.58
C GLY A 184 27.74 12.84 18.31
N VAL A 185 27.75 11.52 18.15
CA VAL A 185 27.04 10.79 17.10
C VAL A 185 25.70 10.30 17.63
N THR A 186 24.63 10.52 16.89
CA THR A 186 23.29 10.03 17.23
C THR A 186 22.91 8.88 16.31
N LEU A 187 22.57 7.76 16.92
CA LEU A 187 22.00 6.58 16.32
C LEU A 187 20.50 6.57 16.56
N LEU A 188 19.75 6.16 15.56
CA LEU A 188 18.31 6.10 15.61
C LEU A 188 17.80 4.89 14.84
N VAL A 189 16.96 4.09 15.49
CA VAL A 189 16.19 3.01 14.88
C VAL A 189 14.71 3.34 15.02
N SER A 190 13.96 3.40 13.92
CA SER A 190 12.53 3.68 13.94
C SER A 190 11.82 3.12 12.71
N GLY A 191 10.52 2.88 12.81
CA GLY A 191 9.75 2.44 11.66
C GLY A 191 8.41 1.83 12.04
N SER A 192 7.76 1.21 11.07
CA SER A 192 6.46 0.55 11.25
C SER A 192 6.58 -0.87 11.81
N ALA A 193 7.79 -1.40 11.94
CA ALA A 193 8.04 -2.70 12.56
C ALA A 193 7.74 -2.69 14.06
N ASP A 194 7.41 -3.87 14.58
CA ASP A 194 7.20 -4.03 16.02
C ASP A 194 8.50 -3.79 16.79
N GLU A 195 8.36 -3.39 18.04
CA GLU A 195 9.49 -2.95 18.86
C GLU A 195 10.58 -4.02 19.02
N ASP A 196 10.23 -5.30 19.08
CA ASP A 196 11.21 -6.39 19.18
C ASP A 196 12.05 -6.53 17.90
N GLU A 197 11.45 -6.28 16.73
CA GLU A 197 12.19 -6.26 15.47
C GLU A 197 13.11 -5.03 15.38
N LEU A 198 12.66 -3.87 15.87
CA LEU A 198 13.50 -2.67 15.97
C LEU A 198 14.65 -2.85 16.97
N ARG A 199 14.41 -3.52 18.11
CA ARG A 199 15.46 -3.89 19.06
C ARG A 199 16.51 -4.79 18.45
N THR A 200 16.11 -5.70 17.58
CA THR A 200 17.04 -6.57 16.86
C THR A 200 17.98 -5.74 15.98
N VAL A 201 17.45 -4.76 15.24
CA VAL A 201 18.27 -3.82 14.45
C VAL A 201 19.17 -2.95 15.34
N ALA A 202 18.66 -2.49 16.48
CA ALA A 202 19.43 -1.66 17.41
C ALA A 202 20.54 -2.44 18.13
N GLY A 203 20.30 -3.70 18.50
CA GLY A 203 21.27 -4.57 19.15
C GLY A 203 22.31 -5.17 18.21
N ALA A 204 22.06 -5.10 16.91
CA ALA A 204 23.00 -5.50 15.86
C ALA A 204 24.03 -4.41 15.52
N VAL A 205 23.97 -3.25 16.18
CA VAL A 205 24.84 -2.12 15.85
C VAL A 205 26.25 -2.39 16.34
N GLU A 206 27.18 -2.49 15.39
CA GLU A 206 28.60 -2.72 15.66
C GLU A 206 29.48 -1.75 14.86
N PRO A 207 30.76 -1.57 15.25
CA PRO A 207 31.73 -0.81 14.45
C PRO A 207 31.91 -1.43 13.07
N TYR A 208 31.75 -0.62 12.03
CA TYR A 208 31.87 -1.07 10.65
C TYR A 208 33.29 -1.58 10.34
N GLU A 209 33.41 -2.87 10.05
CA GLU A 209 34.66 -3.50 9.62
C GLU A 209 34.63 -3.73 8.09
N GLY A 210 35.00 -2.70 7.31
CA GLY A 210 34.96 -2.71 5.84
C GLY A 210 35.92 -3.63 5.09
#